data_AF-A0A9X9XAL5-F1
#
_entry.id   AF-A0A9X9XAL5-F1
#
_cell.length_a   1.000
_cell.length_b   1.000
_cell.length_c   1.000
_cell.angle_alpha   90.00
_cell.angle_beta   90.00
_cell.angle_gamma   90.00
#
_symmetry.space_group_name_H-M   'P 1'
#
loop_
_entity.id
_entity.type
_entity.pdbx_description
1 polymer ?
#
loop_
_entity_poly.entity_id
_entity_poly.type
_entity_poly.pdbx_seq_one_letter_code
_entity_poly.pdbx_strand_id
1 'polypeptide(L)'
;MVIAAIGAAAAAALWQKRGSGAVFEALTHAWDLFLFIAPSLLAGLLLAGALRQLISPGALARWMGADSGWFGLVVATLAGALTPGGPMAAFPLVLVLAGAGADRGALVAYILSWGLNGFQRLLIYEVPLLGPEFTIMRVLVTAWMPIIAGWGARRIPIAWEPTR
;
A
#
# COMPACT_ATOMS: atom_id res chain seq x y z
N MET A 1 -16.24 10.35 1.82
CA MET A 1 -17.14 11.43 2.28
C MET A 1 -16.44 12.43 3.21
N VAL A 2 -15.70 11.98 4.23
CA VAL A 2 -14.96 12.89 5.16
C VAL A 2 -13.96 13.80 4.46
N ILE A 3 -13.10 13.26 3.58
CA ILE A 3 -12.07 14.06 2.86
C ILE A 3 -12.70 15.12 1.96
N ALA A 4 -13.80 14.80 1.26
CA ALA A 4 -14.50 15.74 0.40
C ALA A 4 -15.12 16.89 1.22
N ALA A 5 -15.68 16.59 2.41
CA ALA A 5 -16.20 17.60 3.31
C ALA A 5 -15.10 18.53 3.84
N ILE A 6 -13.94 17.97 4.21
CA ILE A 6 -12.77 18.75 4.64
C ILE A 6 -12.26 19.64 3.49
N GLY A 7 -12.17 19.10 2.27
CA GLY A 7 -11.78 19.85 1.07
C GLY A 7 -12.74 21.01 0.77
N ALA A 8 -14.05 20.76 0.85
CA ALA A 8 -15.07 21.79 0.66
C ALA A 8 -15.00 22.88 1.74
N ALA A 9 -14.78 22.49 3.00
CA ALA A 9 -14.60 23.44 4.09
C ALA A 9 -13.33 24.29 3.93
N ALA A 10 -12.22 23.68 3.49
CA ALA A 10 -10.99 24.39 3.20
C ALA A 10 -11.15 25.36 2.02
N ALA A 11 -11.85 24.96 0.95
CA ALA A 11 -12.16 25.83 -0.18
C ALA A 11 -13.06 27.01 0.23
N ALA A 12 -14.08 26.77 1.07
CA ALA A 12 -14.94 27.82 1.60
C ALA A 12 -14.18 28.81 2.49
N ALA A 13 -13.29 28.31 3.36
CA ALA A 13 -12.44 29.14 4.21
C ALA A 13 -11.43 29.96 3.39
N LEU A 14 -10.86 29.38 2.33
CA LEU A 14 -9.96 30.06 1.41
C LEU A 14 -10.69 31.15 0.62
N TRP A 15 -11.91 30.86 0.17
CA TRP A 15 -12.77 31.83 -0.51
C TRP A 15 -13.06 33.04 0.39
N GLN A 16 -13.44 32.81 1.65
CA GLN A 16 -13.73 33.88 2.60
C GLN A 16 -12.50 34.75 2.89
N LYS A 17 -11.30 34.16 2.98
CA LYS A 17 -10.08 34.89 3.36
C LYS A 17 -9.34 35.55 2.20
N ARG A 18 -9.38 34.95 1.01
CA ARG A 18 -8.53 35.35 -0.13
C ARG A 18 -9.28 35.48 -1.46
N GLY A 19 -10.59 35.33 -1.45
CA GLY A 19 -11.43 35.50 -2.63
C GLY A 19 -11.36 34.31 -3.60
N SER A 20 -12.06 34.44 -4.73
CA SER A 20 -12.24 33.37 -5.71
C SER A 20 -10.96 33.03 -6.48
N GLY A 21 -10.04 34.00 -6.66
CA GLY A 21 -8.76 33.78 -7.34
C GLY A 21 -7.90 32.72 -6.64
N ALA A 22 -7.81 32.78 -5.31
CA ALA A 22 -7.06 31.79 -4.53
C ALA A 22 -7.68 30.39 -4.59
N VAL A 23 -9.01 30.29 -4.69
CA VAL A 23 -9.69 29.00 -4.89
C VAL A 23 -9.39 28.43 -6.27
N PHE A 24 -9.38 29.28 -7.31
CA PHE A 24 -9.04 28.86 -8.66
C PHE A 24 -7.60 28.34 -8.73
N GLU A 25 -6.63 29.06 -8.15
CA GLU A 25 -5.23 28.61 -8.05
C GLU A 25 -5.09 27.28 -7.29
N ALA A 26 -5.83 27.11 -6.19
CA ALA A 26 -5.83 25.86 -5.45
C ALA A 26 -6.40 24.69 -6.29
N LEU A 27 -7.45 24.94 -7.08
CA LEU A 27 -8.04 23.96 -7.99
C LEU A 27 -7.08 23.60 -9.14
N THR A 28 -6.40 24.57 -9.74
CA THR A 28 -5.41 24.30 -10.79
C THR A 28 -4.24 23.49 -10.25
N HIS A 29 -3.71 23.82 -9.07
CA HIS A 29 -2.68 23.01 -8.42
C HIS A 29 -3.14 21.58 -8.11
N ALA A 30 -4.38 21.44 -7.62
CA ALA A 30 -4.96 20.11 -7.37
C ALA A 30 -5.12 19.30 -8.67
N TRP A 31 -5.48 19.96 -9.77
CA TRP A 31 -5.61 19.35 -11.09
C TRP A 31 -4.26 18.89 -11.64
N ASP A 32 -3.23 19.73 -11.55
CA ASP A 32 -1.87 19.37 -11.99
C ASP A 32 -1.32 18.19 -11.18
N LEU A 33 -1.55 18.19 -9.86
CA LEU A 33 -1.17 17.09 -8.99
C LEU A 33 -1.94 15.80 -9.34
N PHE A 34 -3.23 15.92 -9.65
CA PHE A 34 -4.03 14.79 -10.12
C PHE A 34 -3.47 14.21 -11.42
N LEU A 35 -3.18 15.04 -12.41
CA LEU A 35 -2.59 14.61 -13.69
C LEU A 35 -1.19 13.99 -13.51
N PHE A 36 -0.42 14.44 -12.52
CA PHE A 36 0.86 13.84 -12.18
C PHE A 36 0.72 12.44 -11.56
N ILE A 37 -0.28 12.23 -10.69
CA ILE A 37 -0.48 10.96 -9.97
C ILE A 37 -1.28 9.94 -10.80
N ALA A 38 -2.22 10.39 -11.64
CA ALA A 38 -3.14 9.54 -12.39
C ALA A 38 -2.45 8.47 -13.25
N PRO A 39 -1.35 8.74 -13.98
CA PRO A 39 -0.62 7.72 -14.75
C PRO A 39 -0.08 6.59 -13.87
N SER A 40 0.46 6.91 -12.70
CA SER A 40 0.97 5.91 -11.76
C SER A 40 -0.16 5.06 -11.17
N LEU A 41 -1.32 5.66 -10.88
CA LEU A 41 -2.51 4.92 -10.45
C LEU A 41 -3.01 3.98 -11.54
N LEU A 42 -3.12 4.46 -12.78
CA LEU A 42 -3.51 3.66 -13.94
C LEU A 42 -2.53 2.50 -14.15
N ALA A 43 -1.22 2.74 -14.10
CA ALA A 43 -0.22 1.70 -14.21
C ALA A 43 -0.32 0.66 -13.08
N GLY A 44 -0.54 1.10 -11.84
CA GLY A 44 -0.77 0.20 -10.70
C GLY A 44 -2.03 -0.65 -10.85
N LEU A 45 -3.15 -0.06 -11.29
CA LEU A 45 -4.41 -0.74 -11.57
C LEU A 45 -4.27 -1.75 -12.72
N LEU A 46 -3.58 -1.37 -13.80
CA LEU A 46 -3.29 -2.25 -14.94
C LEU A 46 -2.39 -3.41 -14.52
N LEU A 47 -1.32 -3.15 -13.77
CA LEU A 47 -0.45 -4.19 -13.23
C LEU A 47 -1.25 -5.16 -12.35
N ALA A 48 -2.12 -4.64 -11.48
CA ALA A 48 -2.96 -5.48 -10.64
C ALA A 48 -3.93 -6.34 -11.48
N GLY A 49 -4.57 -5.77 -12.50
CA GLY A 49 -5.41 -6.50 -13.45
C GLY A 49 -4.66 -7.53 -14.31
N ALA A 50 -3.41 -7.24 -14.67
CA ALA A 50 -2.53 -8.15 -15.41
C ALA A 50 -2.04 -9.28 -14.50
N LEU A 51 -1.61 -8.99 -13.28
CA LEU A 51 -1.20 -9.98 -12.29
C LEU A 51 -2.33 -10.96 -11.98
N ARG A 52 -3.58 -10.49 -11.92
CA ARG A 52 -4.75 -11.38 -11.77
C ARG A 52 -4.88 -12.39 -12.92
N GLN A 53 -4.43 -12.04 -14.12
CA GLN A 53 -4.47 -12.90 -15.29
C GLN A 53 -3.22 -13.78 -15.44
N LEU A 54 -2.05 -13.26 -15.06
CA LEU A 54 -0.77 -13.98 -15.12
C LEU A 54 -0.61 -14.98 -13.98
N ILE A 55 -1.15 -14.68 -12.80
CA ILE A 55 -1.09 -15.57 -11.64
C ILE A 55 -2.20 -16.59 -11.81
N SER A 56 -1.83 -17.85 -12.01
CA SER A 56 -2.82 -18.93 -12.08
C SER A 56 -3.59 -18.99 -10.75
N PRO A 57 -4.91 -19.24 -10.77
CA PRO A 57 -5.74 -19.25 -9.56
C PRO A 57 -5.21 -20.14 -8.42
N GLY A 58 -4.43 -21.19 -8.75
CA GLY A 58 -3.79 -22.06 -7.77
C GLY A 58 -2.42 -21.60 -7.26
N ALA A 59 -1.71 -20.74 -7.99
CA ALA A 59 -0.37 -20.30 -7.58
C ALA A 59 -0.43 -19.36 -6.37
N LEU A 60 -1.36 -18.40 -6.35
CA LEU A 60 -1.45 -17.48 -5.22
C LEU A 60 -1.97 -18.15 -3.95
N ALA A 61 -2.97 -19.04 -4.06
CA ALA A 61 -3.44 -19.82 -2.93
C ALA A 61 -2.31 -20.70 -2.33
N ARG A 62 -1.45 -21.27 -3.18
CA ARG A 62 -0.28 -22.04 -2.71
C ARG A 62 0.79 -21.16 -2.05
N TRP A 63 1.05 -19.98 -2.60
CA TRP A 63 2.11 -19.11 -2.11
C TRP A 63 1.69 -18.26 -0.92
N MET A 64 0.45 -17.76 -0.88
CA MET A 64 -0.02 -16.77 0.09
C MET A 64 -1.38 -17.13 0.69
N GLY A 65 -1.94 -18.32 0.43
CA GLY A 65 -3.20 -18.78 1.02
C GLY A 65 -3.04 -19.33 2.44
N ALA A 66 -4.15 -19.77 3.04
CA ALA A 66 -4.18 -20.17 4.45
C ALA A 66 -3.22 -21.32 4.78
N ASP A 67 -3.07 -22.26 3.84
CA ASP A 67 -2.21 -23.44 3.99
C ASP A 67 -0.74 -23.18 3.61
N SER A 68 -0.39 -21.97 3.18
CA SER A 68 0.99 -21.60 2.79
C SER A 68 1.98 -21.58 3.97
N GLY A 69 1.51 -21.66 5.21
CA GLY A 69 2.34 -21.63 6.41
C GLY A 69 3.27 -20.41 6.44
N TRP A 70 4.46 -20.55 7.01
CA TRP A 70 5.41 -19.44 7.08
C TRP A 70 5.91 -18.96 5.72
N PHE A 71 5.94 -19.84 4.72
CA PHE A 71 6.39 -19.50 3.37
C PHE A 71 5.57 -18.34 2.80
N GLY A 72 4.24 -18.37 2.96
CA GLY A 72 3.42 -17.28 2.45
C GLY A 72 3.54 -15.96 3.17
N LEU A 73 3.93 -15.97 4.44
CA LEU A 73 4.25 -14.74 5.17
C LEU A 73 5.54 -14.12 4.64
N VAL A 74 6.55 -14.93 4.32
CA VAL A 74 7.80 -14.45 3.72
C VAL A 74 7.56 -13.89 2.32
N VAL A 75 6.83 -14.61 1.46
CA VAL A 75 6.48 -14.15 0.11
C VAL A 75 5.70 -12.84 0.17
N ALA A 76 4.69 -12.75 1.05
CA ALA A 76 3.92 -11.53 1.25
C ALA A 76 4.79 -10.35 1.73
N THR A 77 5.71 -10.62 2.65
CA THR A 77 6.65 -9.62 3.19
C THR A 77 7.55 -9.09 2.08
N LEU A 78 8.12 -9.97 1.25
CA LEU A 78 8.94 -9.56 0.10
C LEU A 78 8.14 -8.77 -0.92
N ALA A 79 6.93 -9.23 -1.26
CA ALA A 79 6.04 -8.53 -2.18
C ALA A 79 5.69 -7.12 -1.68
N GLY A 80 5.38 -6.96 -0.39
CA GLY A 80 5.09 -5.66 0.21
C GLY A 80 6.30 -4.73 0.19
N ALA A 81 7.49 -5.22 0.56
CA ALA A 81 8.73 -4.45 0.54
C ALA A 81 9.08 -3.97 -0.88
N LEU A 82 8.84 -4.79 -1.90
CA LEU A 82 9.15 -4.45 -3.29
C LEU A 82 8.08 -3.60 -3.97
N THR A 83 6.90 -3.44 -3.37
CA THR A 83 5.80 -2.69 -3.99
C THR A 83 6.10 -1.20 -3.94
N PRO A 84 6.21 -0.53 -5.12
CA PRO A 84 6.42 0.90 -5.19
C PRO A 84 5.15 1.69 -4.91
N GLY A 85 5.34 2.96 -4.56
CA GLY A 85 4.26 3.94 -4.47
C GLY A 85 3.65 4.09 -3.07
N GLY A 86 2.66 4.98 -3.01
CA GLY A 86 1.92 5.33 -1.79
C GLY A 86 0.74 4.38 -1.50
N PRO A 87 -0.06 4.67 -0.44
CA PRO A 87 -1.23 3.89 -0.09
C PRO A 87 -2.19 3.66 -1.27
N MET A 88 -2.31 4.67 -2.14
CA MET A 88 -3.20 4.64 -3.31
C MET A 88 -2.82 3.58 -4.35
N ALA A 89 -1.55 3.12 -4.37
CA ALA A 89 -1.10 2.02 -5.24
C ALA A 89 -1.10 0.68 -4.50
N ALA A 90 -0.67 0.68 -3.22
CA ALA A 90 -0.52 -0.56 -2.45
C ALA A 90 -1.86 -1.20 -2.06
N PHE A 91 -2.87 -0.43 -1.65
CA PHE A 91 -4.15 -0.97 -1.18
C PHE A 91 -5.00 -1.62 -2.29
N PRO A 92 -5.08 -1.08 -3.51
CA PRO A 92 -5.69 -1.81 -4.63
C PRO A 92 -5.05 -3.16 -4.90
N LEU A 93 -3.72 -3.27 -4.75
CA LEU A 93 -3.01 -4.54 -4.93
C LEU A 93 -3.37 -5.54 -3.82
N VAL A 94 -3.54 -5.09 -2.57
CA VAL A 94 -4.07 -5.92 -1.48
C VAL A 94 -5.44 -6.51 -1.83
N LEU A 95 -6.36 -5.70 -2.38
CA LEU A 95 -7.69 -6.18 -2.79
C LEU A 95 -7.59 -7.25 -3.88
N VAL A 96 -6.69 -7.07 -4.85
CA VAL A 96 -6.45 -8.07 -5.90
C VAL A 96 -5.87 -9.36 -5.32
N LEU A 97 -4.88 -9.27 -4.43
CA LEU A 97 -4.29 -10.43 -3.76
C LEU A 97 -5.34 -11.18 -2.93
N ALA A 98 -6.19 -10.45 -2.23
CA ALA A 98 -7.29 -11.01 -1.45
C ALA A 98 -8.30 -11.74 -2.34
N GLY A 99 -8.75 -11.10 -3.43
CA GLY A 99 -9.67 -11.71 -4.40
C GLY A 99 -9.06 -12.89 -5.18
N ALA A 100 -7.74 -13.01 -5.19
CA ALA A 100 -7.01 -14.12 -5.79
C ALA A 100 -6.61 -15.22 -4.77
N GLY A 101 -7.08 -15.14 -3.52
CA GLY A 101 -6.96 -16.22 -2.53
C GLY A 101 -5.80 -16.08 -1.54
N ALA A 102 -5.16 -14.91 -1.43
CA ALA A 102 -4.24 -14.63 -0.33
C ALA A 102 -5.00 -14.56 1.00
N ASP A 103 -4.49 -15.20 2.04
CA ASP A 103 -5.13 -15.21 3.34
C ASP A 103 -4.86 -13.92 4.13
N ARG A 104 -5.67 -13.68 5.15
CA ARG A 104 -5.56 -12.52 6.06
C ARG A 104 -4.16 -12.29 6.61
N GLY A 105 -3.42 -13.36 6.94
CA GLY A 105 -2.06 -13.26 7.46
C GLY A 105 -1.07 -12.75 6.41
N ALA A 106 -1.16 -13.29 5.19
CA ALA A 106 -0.36 -12.80 4.07
C ALA A 106 -0.67 -11.33 3.76
N LEU A 107 -1.95 -10.94 3.75
CA LEU A 107 -2.34 -9.54 3.49
C LEU A 107 -1.82 -8.57 4.58
N VAL A 108 -1.90 -8.97 5.85
CA VAL A 108 -1.35 -8.17 6.97
C VAL A 108 0.18 -8.05 6.86
N ALA A 109 0.88 -9.16 6.60
CA ALA A 109 2.32 -9.16 6.39
C ALA A 109 2.72 -8.26 5.20
N TYR A 110 1.97 -8.32 4.11
CA TYR A 110 2.19 -7.46 2.96
C TYR A 110 2.06 -5.97 3.31
N ILE A 111 0.95 -5.55 3.93
CA ILE A 111 0.68 -4.14 4.26
C ILE A 111 1.75 -3.60 5.20
N LEU A 112 2.09 -4.36 6.25
CA LEU A 112 3.12 -3.96 7.20
C LEU A 112 4.51 -3.92 6.57
N SER A 113 4.84 -4.85 5.68
CA SER A 113 6.12 -4.83 5.00
C SER A 113 6.24 -3.64 4.05
N TRP A 114 5.19 -3.34 3.28
CA TRP A 114 5.14 -2.11 2.47
C TRP A 114 5.29 -0.86 3.35
N GLY A 115 4.61 -0.84 4.49
CA GLY A 115 4.64 0.26 5.46
C GLY A 115 5.99 0.43 6.16
N LEU A 116 6.69 -0.64 6.51
CA LEU A 116 7.91 -0.61 7.33
C LEU A 116 9.20 -0.76 6.51
N ASN A 117 9.18 -1.55 5.45
CA ASN A 117 10.37 -2.01 4.73
C ASN A 117 10.30 -1.71 3.22
N GLY A 118 9.44 -0.78 2.78
CA GLY A 118 9.31 -0.40 1.38
C GLY A 118 10.65 0.02 0.75
N PHE A 119 11.16 -0.77 -0.19
CA PHE A 119 12.50 -0.68 -0.77
C PHE A 119 12.76 0.69 -1.40
N GLN A 120 11.79 1.25 -2.13
CA GLN A 120 11.91 2.61 -2.66
C GLN A 120 12.17 3.65 -1.57
N ARG A 121 11.58 3.49 -0.39
CA ARG A 121 11.74 4.46 0.69
C ARG A 121 13.13 4.36 1.31
N LEU A 122 13.65 3.14 1.43
CA LEU A 122 15.01 2.90 1.93
C LEU A 122 16.02 3.61 1.04
N LEU A 123 15.94 3.38 -0.26
CA LEU A 123 16.93 3.88 -1.21
C LEU A 123 16.81 5.39 -1.48
N ILE A 124 15.60 5.91 -1.63
CA ILE A 124 15.38 7.29 -2.07
C ILE A 124 15.46 8.27 -0.90
N TYR A 125 15.02 7.85 0.29
CA TYR A 125 14.89 8.76 1.43
C TYR A 125 15.75 8.35 2.61
N GLU A 126 15.67 7.09 3.05
CA GLU A 126 16.29 6.71 4.32
C GLU A 126 17.81 6.72 4.26
N VAL A 127 18.42 6.09 3.26
CA VAL A 127 19.88 6.06 3.09
C VAL A 127 20.44 7.47 2.85
N PRO A 128 19.88 8.32 1.95
CA PRO A 128 20.42 9.66 1.72
C PRO A 128 20.25 10.63 2.89
N LEU A 129 19.18 10.50 3.68
CA LEU A 129 18.88 11.45 4.77
C LEU A 129 19.40 11.01 6.14
N LEU A 130 19.40 9.71 6.43
CA LEU A 130 19.70 9.15 7.75
C LEU A 130 20.96 8.28 7.76
N GLY A 131 21.50 7.95 6.59
CA GLY A 131 22.70 7.13 6.44
C GLY A 131 22.41 5.62 6.36
N PRO A 132 23.34 4.85 5.77
CA PRO A 132 23.20 3.41 5.61
C PRO A 132 23.22 2.64 6.93
N GLU A 133 23.97 3.09 7.95
CA GLU A 133 24.09 2.43 9.25
C GLU A 133 22.75 2.40 9.98
N PHE A 134 22.07 3.55 10.03
CA PHE A 134 20.73 3.66 10.60
C PHE A 134 19.74 2.79 9.82
N THR A 135 19.78 2.87 8.49
CA THR A 135 18.86 2.13 7.62
C THR A 135 18.99 0.62 7.84
N ILE A 136 20.22 0.09 7.86
CA ILE A 136 20.47 -1.34 8.07
C ILE A 136 20.01 -1.77 9.46
N MET A 137 20.37 -1.04 10.51
CA MET A 137 19.92 -1.33 11.87
C MET A 137 18.39 -1.40 11.95
N ARG A 138 17.70 -0.39 11.40
CA ARG A 138 16.25 -0.32 11.41
C ARG A 138 15.64 -1.49 10.64
N VAL A 139 16.11 -1.77 9.42
CA VAL A 139 15.64 -2.89 8.59
C VAL A 139 15.83 -4.22 9.30
N LEU A 140 16.97 -4.46 9.96
CA LEU A 140 17.22 -5.70 10.69
C LEU A 140 16.20 -5.93 11.82
N VAL A 141 15.84 -4.86 12.54
CA VAL A 141 14.82 -4.92 13.60
C VAL A 141 13.41 -5.10 13.01
N THR A 142 13.10 -4.42 11.90
CA THR A 142 11.74 -4.40 11.35
C THR A 142 11.46 -5.47 10.29
N ALA A 143 12.46 -6.19 9.78
CA ALA A 143 12.29 -7.20 8.72
C ALA A 143 11.35 -8.34 9.15
N TRP A 144 11.36 -8.69 10.44
CA TRP A 144 10.59 -9.80 11.00
C TRP A 144 9.18 -9.40 11.44
N MET A 145 8.96 -8.10 11.68
CA MET A 145 7.69 -7.59 12.21
C MET A 145 6.47 -7.95 11.34
N PRO A 146 6.53 -7.84 10.00
CA PRO A 146 5.38 -8.21 9.16
C PRO A 146 5.05 -9.70 9.23
N ILE A 147 6.07 -10.56 9.34
CA ILE A 147 5.89 -12.01 9.47
C ILE A 147 5.21 -12.34 10.80
N ILE A 148 5.68 -11.76 11.91
CA ILE A 148 5.09 -11.95 13.25
C ILE A 148 3.63 -11.49 13.26
N ALA A 149 3.35 -10.32 12.69
CA ALA A 149 2.01 -9.78 12.62
C ALA A 149 1.07 -10.63 11.75
N GLY A 150 1.54 -11.08 10.57
CA GLY A 150 0.77 -11.97 9.71
C GLY A 150 0.48 -13.32 10.36
N TRP A 151 1.45 -13.87 11.11
CA TRP A 151 1.25 -15.08 11.91
C TRP A 151 0.22 -14.87 13.03
N GLY A 152 0.23 -13.71 13.69
CA GLY A 152 -0.76 -13.31 14.69
C GLY A 152 -2.15 -13.17 14.09
N ALA A 153 -2.26 -12.51 12.93
CA ALA A 153 -3.51 -12.35 12.19
C ALA A 153 -4.17 -13.70 11.85
N ARG A 154 -3.38 -14.75 11.56
CA ARG A 154 -3.90 -16.11 11.36
C ARG A 154 -4.45 -16.78 12.62
N ARG A 155 -4.11 -16.32 13.82
CA ARG A 155 -4.55 -16.88 15.10
C ARG A 155 -5.69 -16.13 15.75
N ILE A 156 -5.87 -14.86 15.40
CA ILE A 156 -6.96 -14.06 15.93
C ILE A 156 -8.30 -14.66 15.43
N PRO A 157 -9.27 -14.96 16.30
CA PRO A 157 -10.54 -15.60 15.91
C PRO A 157 -11.54 -14.58 15.31
N ILE A 158 -11.06 -13.69 14.43
CA ILE A 158 -11.87 -12.73 13.68
C ILE A 158 -12.03 -13.25 12.25
N ALA A 159 -13.22 -13.72 11.90
CA ALA A 159 -13.53 -14.08 10.53
C ALA A 159 -13.49 -12.83 9.64
N TRP A 160 -12.74 -12.92 8.54
CA TRP A 160 -12.69 -11.87 7.53
C TRP A 160 -12.75 -12.53 6.16
N GLU A 161 -13.67 -12.08 5.33
CA GLU A 161 -13.77 -12.46 3.93
C GLU A 161 -13.51 -11.21 3.07
N PRO A 162 -12.71 -11.31 2.00
CA PRO A 162 -12.56 -10.22 1.05
C PRO A 162 -13.93 -9.83 0.47
N THR A 163 -14.26 -8.55 0.48
CA THR A 163 -15.40 -8.03 -0.28
C THR A 163 -15.16 -8.31 -1.76
N ARG A 164 -16.10 -9.04 -2.40
CA ARG A 164 -16.04 -9.44 -3.81
C ARG A 164 -15.93 -8.26 -4.78
#